data_AF-A0ABC8A2B4-F1
#
_entry.id   AF-A0ABC8A2B4-F1
#
_cell.length_a   1.000
_cell.length_b   1.000
_cell.length_c   1.000
_cell.angle_alpha   90.00
_cell.angle_beta   90.00
_cell.angle_gamma   90.00
#
_symmetry.space_group_name_H-M   'P 1'
#
loop_
_entity.id
_entity.type
_entity.pdbx_description
1 polymer ?
#
loop_
_entity_poly.entity_id
_entity_poly.type
_entity_poly.pdbx_seq_one_letter_code
_entity_poly.pdbx_strand_id
1 'polypeptide(L)'
;MMYRHIPLIRLVASELSPKKPPEPELSEPAASLRRPERLKQQTRKKRHQRWTEVMAQHNKGCSFREISRITGLSRVTVSRWVRSGTFPEMSTRPPKRGLLDPWREWLKEQRESGNYNASRIWREMVARVSRWLMPWRITRDEENYASRFISLMCEKNLS
;
A
#
# COMPACT_ATOMS: atom_id res chain seq x y z
N MET A 1 -48.84 12.97 47.11
CA MET A 1 -47.38 12.80 47.21
C MET A 1 -46.78 12.75 45.81
N MET A 2 -46.03 13.81 45.51
CA MET A 2 -44.93 13.98 44.54
C MET A 2 -45.02 13.33 43.15
N TYR A 3 -45.65 14.09 42.25
CA TYR A 3 -45.11 14.52 40.95
C TYR A 3 -44.26 13.52 40.13
N ARG A 4 -44.95 12.96 39.14
CA ARG A 4 -44.48 12.22 37.95
C ARG A 4 -43.60 13.07 37.02
N HIS A 5 -42.35 13.37 37.40
CA HIS A 5 -41.46 14.20 36.56
C HIS A 5 -40.03 13.66 36.40
N ILE A 6 -39.82 12.34 36.53
CA ILE A 6 -38.52 11.72 36.27
C ILE A 6 -38.15 11.60 34.76
N PRO A 7 -39.07 11.51 33.77
CA PRO A 7 -38.62 11.36 32.38
C PRO A 7 -38.27 12.69 31.68
N LEU A 8 -38.64 13.86 32.23
CA LEU A 8 -38.41 15.16 31.58
C LEU A 8 -37.03 15.76 31.86
N ILE A 9 -36.35 15.38 32.95
CA ILE A 9 -34.98 15.84 33.24
C ILE A 9 -33.96 15.25 32.25
N ARG A 10 -34.18 14.00 31.77
CA ARG A 10 -33.31 13.37 30.75
C ARG A 10 -33.42 14.03 29.38
N LEU A 11 -34.59 14.58 29.03
CA LEU A 11 -34.82 15.24 27.74
C LEU A 11 -34.25 16.66 27.69
N VAL A 12 -34.30 17.41 28.79
CA VAL A 12 -33.71 18.76 28.85
C VAL A 12 -32.17 18.71 28.91
N ALA A 13 -31.59 17.68 29.52
CA ALA A 13 -30.14 17.50 29.56
C ALA A 13 -29.50 17.20 28.19
N SER A 14 -30.24 16.65 27.23
CA SER A 14 -29.76 16.43 25.85
C SER A 14 -29.79 17.68 24.98
N GLU A 15 -30.67 18.65 25.28
CA GLU A 15 -30.82 19.91 24.53
C GLU A 15 -29.77 20.96 24.95
N LEU A 16 -29.24 20.88 26.18
CA LEU A 16 -28.22 21.80 26.71
C LEU A 16 -26.78 21.28 26.60
N SER A 17 -26.57 20.09 26.04
CA SER A 17 -25.23 19.65 25.68
C SER A 17 -24.84 20.34 24.36
N PRO A 18 -23.77 21.15 24.32
CA PRO A 18 -23.30 21.68 23.05
C PRO A 18 -22.99 20.49 22.16
N LYS A 19 -23.78 20.33 21.10
CA LYS A 19 -23.54 19.35 20.04
C LYS A 19 -22.12 19.63 19.56
N LYS A 20 -21.17 18.79 19.99
CA LYS A 20 -19.77 18.84 19.58
C LYS A 20 -19.80 19.05 18.06
N PRO A 21 -19.17 20.11 17.52
CA PRO A 21 -19.10 20.31 16.08
C PRO A 21 -18.63 19.00 15.44
N PRO A 22 -19.06 18.65 14.22
CA PRO A 22 -18.52 17.49 13.52
C PRO A 22 -17.02 17.70 13.38
N GLU A 23 -16.29 17.19 14.36
CA GLU A 23 -14.85 17.10 14.35
C GLU A 23 -14.56 16.22 13.14
N PRO A 24 -13.85 16.72 12.13
CA PRO A 24 -13.59 15.94 10.94
C PRO A 24 -12.88 14.66 11.40
N GLU A 25 -13.60 13.55 11.32
CA GLU A 25 -13.14 12.17 11.48
C GLU A 25 -12.04 11.91 10.45
N LEU A 26 -10.86 12.46 10.69
CA LEU A 26 -9.61 12.19 10.00
C LEU A 26 -8.72 11.36 10.93
N SER A 27 -9.27 10.35 11.61
CA SER A 27 -8.46 9.45 12.45
C SER A 27 -9.17 8.16 12.84
N GLU A 28 -9.27 7.20 11.92
CA GLU A 28 -9.45 5.77 12.19
C GLU A 28 -8.51 5.00 11.23
N PRO A 29 -7.86 3.90 11.64
CA PRO A 29 -6.57 3.97 12.33
C PRO A 29 -5.46 3.23 11.54
N ALA A 30 -4.20 3.55 11.83
CA ALA A 30 -3.02 2.83 11.31
C ALA A 30 -3.00 1.30 11.63
N ALA A 31 -3.99 0.79 12.38
CA ALA A 31 -4.08 -0.58 12.85
C ALA A 31 -4.56 -1.59 11.80
N SER A 32 -5.36 -1.19 10.79
CA SER A 32 -5.95 -2.13 9.80
C SER A 32 -5.07 -2.41 8.57
N LEU A 33 -3.94 -1.71 8.42
CA LEU A 33 -3.12 -1.79 7.21
C LEU A 33 -2.34 -3.09 7.10
N ARG A 34 -2.34 -3.69 5.90
CA ARG A 34 -1.58 -4.91 5.61
C ARG A 34 -0.09 -4.62 5.82
N ARG A 35 0.68 -5.62 6.27
CA ARG A 35 2.15 -5.52 6.51
C ARG A 35 2.93 -4.71 5.44
N PRO A 36 2.73 -4.90 4.11
CA PRO A 36 3.42 -4.10 3.10
C PRO A 36 3.02 -2.61 3.09
N GLU A 37 1.76 -2.28 3.39
CA GLU A 37 1.28 -0.89 3.48
C GLU A 37 1.90 -0.18 4.68
N ARG A 38 1.99 -0.87 5.83
CA ARG A 38 2.68 -0.36 7.02
C ARG A 38 4.14 -0.01 6.72
N LEU A 39 4.88 -0.87 6.02
CA LEU A 39 6.27 -0.60 5.62
C LEU A 39 6.39 0.60 4.67
N LYS A 40 5.48 0.72 3.69
CA LYS A 40 5.42 1.89 2.79
C LYS A 40 5.19 3.17 3.60
N GLN A 41 4.23 3.17 4.52
CA GLN A 41 3.94 4.32 5.37
C GLN A 41 5.10 4.68 6.30
N GLN A 42 5.75 3.71 6.93
CA GLN A 42 6.93 3.95 7.76
C GLN A 42 8.06 4.61 6.95
N THR A 43 8.30 4.12 5.73
CA THR A 43 9.32 4.69 4.85
C THR A 43 8.97 6.12 4.43
N ARG A 44 7.69 6.39 4.13
CA ARG A 44 7.17 7.73 3.82
C ARG A 44 7.35 8.69 5.00
N LYS A 45 6.98 8.27 6.21
CA LYS A 45 7.14 9.05 7.45
C LYS A 45 8.61 9.43 7.70
N LYS A 46 9.53 8.45 7.62
CA LYS A 46 10.98 8.71 7.77
C LYS A 46 11.51 9.70 6.75
N ARG A 47 11.06 9.60 5.49
CA ARG A 47 11.47 10.56 4.44
C ARG A 47 10.91 11.95 4.70
N HIS A 48 9.65 12.04 5.12
CA HIS A 48 9.01 13.31 5.47
C HIS A 48 9.76 14.01 6.59
N GLN A 49 10.11 13.29 7.65
CA GLN A 49 10.91 13.83 8.76
C GLN A 49 12.25 14.42 8.27
N ARG A 50 12.99 13.69 7.42
CA ARG A 50 14.25 14.20 6.85
C ARG A 50 14.03 15.42 5.96
N TRP A 51 12.95 15.44 5.19
CA TRP A 51 12.62 16.59 4.35
C TRP A 51 12.31 17.82 5.21
N THR A 52 11.54 17.67 6.28
CA THR A 52 11.27 18.76 7.23
C THR A 52 12.55 19.26 7.90
N GLU A 53 13.47 18.37 8.26
CA GLU A 53 14.79 18.75 8.80
C GLU A 53 15.60 19.57 7.78
N VAL A 54 15.65 19.13 6.51
CA VAL A 54 16.33 19.87 5.43
C VAL A 54 15.72 21.25 5.22
N MET A 55 14.39 21.35 5.17
CA MET A 55 13.70 22.64 5.00
C MET A 55 13.91 23.55 6.20
N ALA A 56 13.91 23.02 7.43
CA ALA A 56 14.21 23.79 8.63
C ALA A 56 15.64 24.36 8.62
N GLN A 57 16.63 23.59 8.15
CA GLN A 57 18.00 24.09 8.01
C GLN A 57 18.14 25.10 6.87
N HIS A 58 17.43 24.90 5.76
CA HIS A 58 17.40 25.86 4.66
C HIS A 58 16.78 27.19 5.08
N ASN A 59 15.70 27.17 5.85
CA ASN A 59 15.04 28.37 6.38
C ASN A 59 15.93 29.15 7.37
N LYS A 60 16.90 28.48 8.01
CA LYS A 60 17.94 29.12 8.82
C LYS A 60 19.06 29.78 8.00
N GLY A 61 19.02 29.67 6.66
CA GLY A 61 20.04 30.22 5.76
C GLY A 61 21.27 29.32 5.55
N CYS A 62 21.25 28.07 6.02
CA CYS A 62 22.38 27.16 5.83
C CYS A 62 22.59 26.81 4.35
N SER A 63 23.85 26.74 3.91
CA SER A 63 24.19 26.34 2.55
C SER A 63 23.89 24.85 2.30
N PHE A 64 23.69 24.45 1.04
CA PHE A 64 23.45 23.03 0.71
C PHE A 64 24.60 22.10 1.16
N ARG A 65 25.83 22.60 1.24
CA ARG A 65 26.99 21.83 1.75
C ARG A 65 26.88 21.59 3.25
N GLU A 66 26.48 22.59 4.03
CA GLU A 66 26.30 22.46 5.47
C GLU A 66 25.12 21.55 5.80
N ILE A 67 23.99 21.74 5.12
CA ILE A 67 22.82 20.87 5.29
C ILE A 67 23.18 19.42 4.99
N SER A 68 23.99 19.17 3.95
CA SER A 68 24.49 17.84 3.61
C SER A 68 25.33 17.22 4.74
N ARG A 69 26.21 18.00 5.38
CA ARG A 69 27.01 17.54 6.53
C ARG A 69 26.16 17.26 7.77
N ILE A 70 25.18 18.13 8.06
CA ILE A 70 24.31 18.02 9.24
C ILE A 70 23.34 16.83 9.10
N THR A 71 22.71 16.69 7.94
CA THR A 71 21.65 15.69 7.70
C THR A 71 22.18 14.35 7.18
N GLY A 72 23.44 14.28 6.78
CA GLY A 72 24.05 13.11 6.14
C GLY A 72 23.48 12.78 4.75
N LEU A 73 22.68 13.67 4.16
CA LEU A 73 22.14 13.52 2.82
C LEU A 73 23.10 14.05 1.77
N SER A 74 23.08 13.48 0.56
CA SER A 74 23.88 14.00 -0.55
C SER A 74 23.48 15.44 -0.90
N ARG A 75 24.45 16.28 -1.29
CA ARG A 75 24.20 17.65 -1.76
C ARG A 75 23.18 17.69 -2.91
N VAL A 76 23.19 16.69 -3.79
CA VAL A 76 22.24 16.58 -4.92
C VAL A 76 20.81 16.37 -4.41
N THR A 77 20.63 15.53 -3.38
CA THR A 77 19.33 15.29 -2.74
C THR A 77 18.82 16.57 -2.10
N VAL A 78 19.65 17.24 -1.31
CA VAL A 78 19.31 18.51 -0.65
C VAL A 78 18.91 19.56 -1.69
N SER A 79 19.72 19.76 -2.73
CA SER A 79 19.43 20.72 -3.80
C SER A 79 18.12 20.40 -4.52
N ARG A 80 17.86 19.12 -4.84
CA ARG A 80 16.62 18.69 -5.47
C ARG A 80 15.40 18.98 -4.58
N TRP A 81 15.49 18.70 -3.28
CA TRP A 81 14.39 18.87 -2.33
C TRP A 81 14.06 20.34 -2.05
N VAL A 82 15.09 21.19 -1.93
CA VAL A 82 14.88 22.63 -1.75
C VAL A 82 14.27 23.24 -3.02
N ARG A 83 14.80 22.89 -4.19
CA ARG A 83 14.29 23.41 -5.48
C ARG A 83 12.88 22.94 -5.80
N SER A 84 12.50 21.74 -5.38
CA SER A 84 11.14 21.25 -5.62
C SER A 84 10.09 22.00 -4.81
N GLY A 85 10.46 22.68 -3.71
CA GLY A 85 9.58 23.47 -2.84
C GLY A 85 8.45 22.68 -2.14
N THR A 86 8.27 21.43 -2.54
CA THR A 86 7.20 20.52 -2.16
C THR A 86 7.81 19.18 -1.77
N PHE A 87 7.09 18.42 -0.94
CA PHE A 87 7.52 17.08 -0.52
C PHE A 87 7.67 16.18 -1.76
N PRO A 88 8.88 15.67 -2.04
CA PRO A 88 9.08 14.73 -3.14
C PRO A 88 8.49 13.37 -2.73
N GLU A 89 7.21 13.20 -3.05
CA GLU A 89 6.48 11.96 -2.88
C GLU A 89 7.26 10.83 -3.60
N MET A 90 7.30 9.65 -3.00
CA MET A 90 8.05 8.55 -3.59
C MET A 90 7.45 8.24 -4.96
N SER A 91 8.27 8.28 -6.03
CA SER A 91 7.88 7.68 -7.30
C SER A 91 7.59 6.20 -7.02
N THR A 92 6.31 5.86 -7.00
CA THR A 92 5.88 4.48 -6.91
C THR A 92 6.15 3.90 -8.28
N ARG A 93 7.16 3.04 -8.39
CA ARG A 93 7.36 2.29 -9.64
C ARG A 93 6.03 1.63 -9.99
N PRO A 94 5.56 1.74 -11.24
CA PRO A 94 4.36 1.01 -11.63
C PRO A 94 4.59 -0.47 -11.30
N PRO A 95 3.54 -1.18 -10.85
CA PRO A 95 3.65 -2.60 -10.58
C PRO A 95 4.26 -3.27 -11.82
N LYS A 96 5.32 -4.06 -11.62
CA LYS A 96 5.90 -4.83 -12.72
C LYS A 96 4.81 -5.76 -13.24
N ARG A 97 4.68 -5.85 -14.57
CA ARG A 97 3.79 -6.82 -15.21
C ARG A 97 4.14 -8.20 -14.67
N GLY A 98 3.17 -8.84 -14.03
CA GLY A 98 3.30 -10.21 -13.54
C GLY A 98 3.45 -11.15 -14.72
N LEU A 99 4.18 -12.24 -14.53
CA LEU A 99 4.35 -13.28 -15.55
C LEU A 99 3.00 -13.86 -16.03
N LEU A 100 1.98 -13.82 -15.17
CA LEU A 100 0.62 -14.29 -15.44
C LEU A 100 -0.31 -13.20 -15.98
N ASP A 101 0.14 -11.96 -16.12
CA ASP A 101 -0.72 -10.90 -16.67
C ASP A 101 -1.25 -11.22 -18.08
N PRO A 102 -0.46 -11.84 -18.99
CA PRO A 102 -0.98 -12.30 -20.28
C PRO A 102 -2.04 -13.41 -20.19
N TRP A 103 -2.09 -14.15 -19.08
CA TRP A 103 -2.96 -15.31 -18.90
C TRP A 103 -4.21 -15.01 -18.09
N ARG A 104 -4.41 -13.76 -17.63
CA ARG A 104 -5.52 -13.40 -16.74
C ARG A 104 -6.89 -13.72 -17.31
N GLU A 105 -7.13 -13.33 -18.55
CA GLU A 105 -8.44 -13.54 -19.20
C GLU A 105 -8.71 -15.03 -19.39
N TRP A 106 -7.70 -15.79 -19.83
CA TRP A 106 -7.83 -17.23 -20.00
C TRP A 106 -8.06 -17.95 -18.66
N LEU A 107 -7.36 -17.55 -17.58
CA LEU A 107 -7.58 -18.10 -16.25
C LEU A 107 -8.97 -17.77 -15.70
N LYS A 108 -9.52 -16.60 -16.05
CA LYS A 108 -10.89 -16.21 -15.70
C LYS A 108 -11.92 -17.10 -16.40
N GLU A 109 -11.70 -17.36 -17.70
CA GLU A 109 -12.53 -18.27 -18.50
C GLU A 109 -12.51 -19.70 -17.93
N GLN A 110 -11.34 -20.22 -17.52
CA GLN A 110 -11.24 -21.53 -16.86
C GLN A 110 -12.05 -21.59 -15.54
N ARG A 111 -12.13 -20.47 -14.81
CA ARG A 111 -12.92 -20.39 -13.59
C ARG A 111 -14.42 -20.42 -13.90
N GLU A 112 -14.84 -19.65 -14.90
CA GLU A 112 -16.24 -19.61 -15.36
C GLU A 112 -16.68 -20.96 -15.94
N SER A 113 -15.77 -21.72 -16.57
CA SER A 113 -16.01 -23.07 -17.04
C SER A 113 -16.01 -24.13 -15.93
N GLY A 114 -15.84 -23.75 -14.65
CA GLY A 114 -15.82 -24.67 -13.51
C GLY A 114 -14.55 -25.53 -13.40
N ASN A 115 -13.47 -25.18 -14.12
CA ASN A 115 -12.20 -25.88 -14.03
C ASN A 115 -11.37 -25.30 -12.89
N TYR A 116 -11.40 -25.95 -11.73
CA TYR A 116 -10.65 -25.53 -10.54
C TYR A 116 -9.33 -26.30 -10.34
N ASN A 117 -9.01 -27.25 -11.23
CA ASN A 117 -7.82 -28.09 -11.07
C ASN A 117 -6.57 -27.35 -11.54
N ALA A 118 -5.83 -26.77 -10.59
CA ALA A 118 -4.63 -25.99 -10.87
C ALA A 118 -3.54 -26.77 -11.64
N SER A 119 -3.36 -28.07 -11.36
CA SER A 119 -2.40 -28.92 -12.09
C SER A 119 -2.82 -29.18 -13.54
N ARG A 120 -4.13 -29.18 -13.82
CA ARG A 120 -4.67 -29.28 -15.18
C ARG A 120 -4.48 -27.96 -15.93
N ILE A 121 -4.86 -26.84 -15.32
CA ILE A 121 -4.67 -25.49 -15.86
C ILE A 121 -3.18 -25.24 -16.18
N TRP A 122 -2.28 -25.65 -15.29
CA TRP A 122 -0.83 -25.55 -15.51
C TRP A 122 -0.37 -26.33 -16.75
N ARG A 123 -0.78 -27.60 -16.88
CA ARG A 123 -0.43 -28.42 -18.06
C ARG A 123 -0.96 -27.82 -19.36
N GLU A 124 -2.20 -27.32 -19.34
CA GLU A 124 -2.81 -26.65 -20.50
C GLU A 124 -2.10 -25.33 -20.83
N MET A 125 -1.68 -24.55 -19.83
CA MET A 125 -0.90 -23.33 -20.03
C MET A 125 0.47 -23.63 -20.64
N VAL A 126 1.18 -24.63 -20.11
CA VAL A 126 2.48 -25.08 -20.65
C VAL A 126 2.34 -25.62 -22.07
N ALA A 127 1.24 -26.31 -22.40
CA ALA A 127 0.98 -26.79 -23.76
C ALA A 127 0.68 -25.65 -24.76
N ARG A 128 0.09 -24.54 -24.30
CA ARG A 128 -0.24 -23.37 -25.13
C ARG A 128 0.96 -22.45 -25.37
N VAL A 129 1.99 -22.50 -24.51
CA VAL A 129 3.22 -21.74 -24.68
C VAL A 129 4.26 -22.61 -25.37
N SER A 130 4.78 -22.16 -26.51
CA SER A 130 5.94 -22.82 -27.13
C SER A 130 7.07 -22.91 -26.10
N ARG A 131 7.68 -24.10 -25.96
CA ARG A 131 8.79 -24.37 -25.03
C ARG A 131 9.92 -23.32 -25.09
N TRP A 132 10.09 -22.68 -26.26
CA TRP A 132 11.06 -21.62 -26.54
C TRP A 132 10.69 -20.22 -26.01
N LEU A 133 9.42 -19.96 -25.70
CA LEU A 133 8.91 -18.69 -25.15
C LEU A 133 8.75 -18.74 -23.63
N MET A 134 9.01 -19.88 -23.00
CA MET A 134 9.02 -20.01 -21.54
C MET A 134 10.32 -19.39 -20.98
N PRO A 135 10.24 -18.41 -20.07
CA PRO A 135 11.41 -17.93 -19.36
C PRO A 135 12.15 -19.10 -18.70
N TRP A 136 13.43 -19.27 -19.00
CA TRP A 136 14.37 -20.27 -18.44
C TRP A 136 14.38 -20.36 -16.89
N ARG A 137 13.76 -19.40 -16.21
CA ARG A 137 13.52 -19.41 -14.76
C ARG A 137 12.45 -20.42 -14.32
N ILE A 138 11.63 -20.92 -15.25
CA ILE A 138 10.55 -21.90 -15.01
C ILE A 138 11.04 -23.34 -15.23
N THR A 139 12.00 -23.55 -16.13
CA THR A 139 12.45 -24.89 -16.56
C THR A 139 13.41 -25.59 -15.60
N ARG A 140 13.82 -24.96 -14.51
CA ARG A 140 14.88 -25.50 -13.62
C ARG A 140 14.38 -25.98 -12.25
N ASP A 141 13.10 -25.78 -11.93
CA ASP A 141 12.50 -26.20 -10.65
C ASP A 141 10.97 -26.35 -10.77
N GLU A 142 10.54 -27.44 -11.44
CA GLU A 142 9.13 -27.69 -11.81
C GLU A 142 8.21 -27.83 -10.59
N GLU A 143 8.70 -28.39 -9.48
CA GLU A 143 7.90 -28.68 -8.27
C GLU A 143 7.67 -27.43 -7.41
N ASN A 144 8.69 -26.58 -7.23
CA ASN A 144 8.55 -25.34 -6.46
C ASN A 144 7.70 -24.29 -7.19
N TYR A 145 7.74 -24.27 -8.53
CA TYR A 145 6.96 -23.31 -9.32
C TYR A 145 5.49 -23.71 -9.38
N ALA A 146 5.18 -24.99 -9.65
CA ALA A 146 3.80 -25.49 -9.61
C ALA A 146 3.18 -25.27 -8.22
N SER A 147 3.92 -25.52 -7.14
CA SER A 147 3.46 -25.28 -5.77
C SER A 147 3.20 -23.80 -5.49
N ARG A 148 4.08 -22.89 -5.93
CA ARG A 148 3.84 -21.43 -5.83
C ARG A 148 2.69 -20.95 -6.70
N PHE A 149 2.50 -21.54 -7.87
CA PHE A 149 1.39 -21.26 -8.77
C PHE A 149 0.06 -21.70 -8.12
N ILE A 150 0.02 -22.90 -7.54
CA ILE A 150 -1.13 -23.41 -6.78
C ILE A 150 -1.42 -22.51 -5.57
N SER A 151 -0.41 -22.14 -4.77
CA SER A 151 -0.58 -21.22 -3.65
C SER A 151 -1.04 -19.83 -4.09
N LEU A 152 -0.48 -19.24 -5.16
CA LEU A 152 -0.88 -17.91 -5.65
C LEU A 152 -2.32 -17.91 -6.20
N MET A 153 -2.71 -18.99 -6.86
CA MET A 153 -4.09 -19.19 -7.32
C MET A 153 -5.03 -19.38 -6.13
N CYS A 154 -4.66 -20.15 -5.11
CA CYS A 154 -5.45 -20.35 -3.88
C CYS A 154 -5.51 -19.10 -2.98
N GLU A 155 -4.44 -18.33 -2.83
CA GLU A 155 -4.43 -17.09 -2.03
C GLU A 155 -5.32 -15.99 -2.64
N LYS A 156 -5.47 -15.98 -3.97
CA LYS A 156 -6.42 -15.08 -4.66
C LYS A 156 -7.86 -15.59 -4.66
N ASN A 157 -8.13 -16.77 -4.12
CA ASN A 157 -9.48 -17.32 -3.97
C ASN A 157 -10.17 -16.89 -2.65
N LEU A 158 -9.59 -15.98 -1.85
CA LEU A 158 -10.14 -15.51 -0.56
C LEU A 158 -10.40 -13.99 -0.47
N SER A 159 -10.62 -13.29 -1.59
CA SER A 159 -11.21 -11.93 -1.58
C SER A 159 -12.18 -11.74 -2.73
#